data_AF-A0LP16-F1
#
_entry.id   AF-A0LP16-F1
#
_cell.length_a   1.000
_cell.length_b   1.000
_cell.length_c   1.000
_cell.angle_alpha   90.00
_cell.angle_beta   90.00
_cell.angle_gamma   90.00
#
_symmetry.space_group_name_H-M   'P 1'
#
loop_
_entity.id
_entity.type
_entity.pdbx_description
1 polymer ?
#
loop_
_entity_poly.entity_id
_entity_poly.type
_entity_poly.pdbx_seq_one_letter_code
_entity_poly.pdbx_strand_id
1 'polypeptide(L)'
;MQLQGSATTTVGKARLQIRRNIGGLACYLGIWAFLAIFLIYPLIRLFYDAFTTYEDTFTFMNFYDFFTDSFYLKSLVNSLLLGVGTVITTSLIGIPFAFLLLRYDFPGRNLFSYLSIVPMIMPPLVGVMGFVFIMGRAGTVNVILMDYFGFTKPVNFMYGIHGVLIVETLHLFPLMTLSIVDAMGKISPSLDEAAESVGSRGLRKFWDITFPLTTPGYVSGALLVFIWTFADFATPLVVGIDDLLASQAYLNIVQFVDRRLFKMGIVISAIMILLAILFLIVAKRYVAMKDYSSLSYSMIERKSLSRSGKVGVVVFLSSVLILAFIPYLGIVLDSFGKGWALTPIPVKYTLQYFQRVSIETPKFILNSLLYSGITVMICIVIGVPIAWVMARTKLPGRDLLDSLTTLILALPGTGIGIAYLRAFREPLPFFETALIGMWVVVPLVLGVRRLPYTVRGTFASLQIVHRSFEEAAESVGAGKPATFRDVTLPLIWKGVLVGSLYSFILALQEASATLLLVVPGHEMMPVGIFNFYMGGSVNEAAALGLILIVLGATCLFAINKITGARAGGVFG
;
A
#
# COMPACT_ATOMS: atom_id res chain seq x y z
N MET A 1 67.19 20.88 12.15
CA MET A 1 66.21 20.14 12.99
C MET A 1 64.76 20.48 12.59
N GLN A 2 64.41 20.46 11.29
CA GLN A 2 63.12 20.97 10.76
C GLN A 2 62.45 20.05 9.72
N LEU A 3 62.77 18.75 9.68
CA LEU A 3 62.20 17.80 8.70
C LEU A 3 61.43 16.62 9.33
N GLN A 4 60.92 16.75 10.56
CA GLN A 4 60.12 15.69 11.21
C GLN A 4 58.65 16.08 11.48
N GLY A 5 58.20 17.27 11.08
CA GLY A 5 56.85 17.78 11.39
C GLY A 5 55.74 17.56 10.34
N SER A 6 56.06 17.17 9.09
CA SER A 6 55.05 17.09 8.01
C SER A 6 54.53 15.67 7.71
N ALA A 7 55.27 14.63 8.13
CA ALA A 7 54.85 13.23 7.90
C ALA A 7 53.71 12.79 8.84
N THR A 8 53.70 13.27 10.09
CA THR A 8 52.68 12.92 11.10
C THR A 8 51.31 13.53 10.83
N THR A 9 51.24 14.72 10.23
CA THR A 9 49.97 15.36 9.84
C THR A 9 49.33 14.72 8.60
N THR A 10 50.13 14.18 7.68
CA THR A 10 49.64 13.53 6.45
C THR A 10 49.09 12.13 6.73
N VAL A 11 49.74 11.36 7.62
CA VAL A 11 49.26 10.04 8.08
C VAL A 11 47.99 10.16 8.92
N GLY A 12 47.84 11.23 9.72
CA GLY A 12 46.61 11.54 10.47
C GLY A 12 45.42 11.83 9.55
N LYS A 13 45.61 12.64 8.50
CA LYS A 13 44.58 12.93 7.48
C LYS A 13 44.21 11.69 6.66
N ALA A 14 45.17 10.86 6.27
CA ALA A 14 44.92 9.60 5.57
C ALA A 14 44.16 8.57 6.43
N ARG A 15 44.53 8.41 7.71
CA ARG A 15 43.78 7.56 8.66
C ARG A 15 42.35 8.08 8.93
N LEU A 16 42.15 9.39 8.93
CA LEU A 16 40.81 10.02 9.03
C LEU A 16 39.98 9.85 7.76
N GLN A 17 40.57 9.91 6.56
CA GLN A 17 39.90 9.61 5.28
C GLN A 17 39.53 8.12 5.15
N ILE A 18 40.41 7.22 5.58
CA ILE A 18 40.15 5.76 5.57
C ILE A 18 39.05 5.40 6.57
N ARG A 19 39.08 5.92 7.81
CA ARG A 19 37.99 5.73 8.79
C ARG A 19 36.65 6.34 8.34
N ARG A 20 36.67 7.49 7.64
CA ARG A 20 35.46 8.14 7.08
C ARG A 20 34.78 7.29 5.99
N ASN A 21 35.51 6.46 5.25
CA ASN A 21 34.94 5.57 4.23
C ASN A 21 34.41 4.23 4.79
N ILE A 22 34.96 3.73 5.90
CA ILE A 22 34.55 2.43 6.47
C ILE A 22 33.11 2.47 6.99
N GLY A 23 32.70 3.55 7.67
CA GLY A 23 31.32 3.67 8.19
C GLY A 23 30.26 3.72 7.09
N GLY A 24 30.53 4.47 6.02
CA GLY A 24 29.65 4.54 4.85
C GLY A 24 29.56 3.19 4.12
N LEU A 25 30.70 2.50 3.96
CA LEU A 25 30.74 1.17 3.37
C LEU A 25 30.02 0.12 4.22
N ALA A 26 30.19 0.15 5.54
CA ALA A 26 29.50 -0.77 6.46
C ALA A 26 27.97 -0.56 6.42
N CYS A 27 27.51 0.69 6.38
CA CYS A 27 26.08 0.99 6.18
C CYS A 27 25.58 0.46 4.84
N TYR A 28 26.33 0.69 3.76
CA TYR A 28 26.00 0.19 2.42
C TYR A 28 25.92 -1.34 2.35
N LEU A 29 26.90 -2.04 2.95
CA LEU A 29 26.90 -3.49 3.06
C LEU A 29 25.75 -3.99 3.95
N GLY A 30 25.42 -3.27 5.02
CA GLY A 30 24.29 -3.57 5.89
C GLY A 30 22.94 -3.50 5.17
N ILE A 31 22.74 -2.50 4.30
CA ILE A 31 21.56 -2.40 3.42
C ILE A 31 21.45 -3.65 2.54
N TRP A 32 22.54 -4.02 1.87
CA TRP A 32 22.55 -5.20 0.99
C TRP A 32 22.37 -6.50 1.77
N ALA A 33 22.96 -6.64 2.94
CA ALA A 33 22.75 -7.80 3.81
C ALA A 33 21.28 -7.92 4.22
N PHE A 34 20.65 -6.80 4.61
CA PHE A 34 19.23 -6.78 4.94
C PHE A 34 18.35 -7.21 3.75
N LEU A 35 18.56 -6.63 2.56
CA LEU A 35 17.82 -7.01 1.36
C LEU A 35 18.12 -8.45 0.92
N ALA A 36 19.37 -8.90 1.03
CA ALA A 36 19.74 -10.26 0.67
C ALA A 36 19.04 -11.29 1.56
N ILE A 37 19.07 -11.08 2.88
CA ILE A 37 18.52 -12.02 3.87
C ILE A 37 17.00 -11.96 3.90
N PHE A 38 16.39 -10.78 3.93
CA PHE A 38 14.97 -10.62 4.21
C PHE A 38 14.10 -10.36 2.96
N LEU A 39 14.68 -10.15 1.78
CA LEU A 39 13.93 -10.04 0.54
C LEU A 39 14.35 -11.09 -0.48
N ILE A 40 15.62 -11.13 -0.85
CA ILE A 40 16.10 -11.97 -1.96
C ILE A 40 16.06 -13.45 -1.57
N TYR A 41 16.58 -13.83 -0.41
CA TYR A 41 16.59 -15.21 0.05
C TYR A 41 15.18 -15.83 0.15
N PRO A 42 14.16 -15.15 0.73
CA PRO A 42 12.82 -15.69 0.74
C PRO A 42 12.21 -15.91 -0.63
N LEU A 43 12.42 -14.96 -1.55
CA LEU A 43 11.96 -15.11 -2.93
C LEU A 43 12.66 -16.28 -3.63
N ILE A 44 13.98 -16.41 -3.47
CA ILE A 44 14.73 -17.54 -4.02
C ILE A 44 14.20 -18.85 -3.46
N ARG A 45 13.96 -18.95 -2.15
CA ARG A 45 13.43 -20.18 -1.55
C ARG A 45 12.04 -20.52 -2.06
N LEU A 46 11.16 -19.53 -2.19
CA LEU A 46 9.83 -19.72 -2.76
C LEU A 46 9.91 -20.28 -4.19
N PHE A 47 10.74 -19.68 -5.04
CA PHE A 47 10.94 -20.15 -6.41
C PHE A 47 11.57 -21.54 -6.44
N TYR A 48 12.59 -21.79 -5.63
CA TYR A 48 13.20 -23.10 -5.50
C TYR A 48 12.15 -24.17 -5.16
N ASP A 49 11.34 -23.92 -4.12
CA ASP A 49 10.29 -24.85 -3.71
C ASP A 49 9.16 -25.00 -4.75
N ALA A 50 8.91 -23.99 -5.59
CA ALA A 50 7.95 -24.10 -6.69
C ALA A 50 8.44 -25.03 -7.81
N PHE A 51 9.77 -25.09 -8.03
CA PHE A 51 10.42 -25.91 -9.06
C PHE A 51 10.99 -27.23 -8.54
N THR A 52 10.77 -27.60 -7.27
CA THR A 52 11.23 -28.88 -6.72
C THR A 52 10.08 -29.77 -6.27
N THR A 53 10.34 -31.07 -6.14
CA THR A 53 9.44 -32.01 -5.46
C THR A 53 9.60 -31.89 -3.92
N TYR A 54 9.04 -32.83 -3.16
CA TYR A 54 9.32 -32.96 -1.73
C TYR A 54 10.69 -33.57 -1.43
N GLU A 55 11.30 -34.22 -2.41
CA GLU A 55 12.63 -34.84 -2.34
C GLU A 55 13.72 -33.90 -2.90
N ASP A 56 13.40 -32.61 -3.01
CA ASP A 56 14.29 -31.57 -3.56
C ASP A 56 14.78 -31.84 -5.00
N THR A 57 14.08 -32.70 -5.75
CA THR A 57 14.35 -32.94 -7.18
C THR A 57 13.68 -31.89 -8.06
N PHE A 58 14.42 -31.34 -9.03
CA PHE A 58 13.89 -30.33 -9.94
C PHE A 58 12.77 -30.89 -10.82
N THR A 59 11.66 -30.16 -10.96
CA THR A 59 10.47 -30.59 -11.70
C THR A 59 9.67 -29.40 -12.25
N PHE A 60 9.06 -29.61 -13.42
CA PHE A 60 8.03 -28.72 -13.96
C PHE A 60 6.61 -29.22 -13.70
N MET A 61 6.46 -30.40 -13.07
CA MET A 61 5.16 -31.02 -12.84
C MET A 61 4.23 -30.14 -12.01
N ASN A 62 4.76 -29.40 -11.03
CA ASN A 62 3.96 -28.49 -10.22
C ASN A 62 3.28 -27.39 -11.06
N PHE A 63 3.97 -26.86 -12.08
CA PHE A 63 3.39 -25.88 -12.99
C PHE A 63 2.46 -26.54 -14.01
N TYR A 64 2.81 -27.74 -14.49
CA TYR A 64 1.94 -28.53 -15.34
C TYR A 64 0.59 -28.80 -14.65
N ASP A 65 0.61 -29.24 -13.40
CA ASP A 65 -0.59 -29.48 -12.58
C ASP A 65 -1.41 -28.19 -12.43
N PHE A 66 -0.76 -27.06 -12.17
CA PHE A 66 -1.44 -25.77 -12.08
C PHE A 66 -2.14 -25.39 -13.39
N PHE A 67 -1.45 -25.50 -14.53
CA PHE A 67 -1.97 -25.10 -15.84
C PHE A 67 -2.92 -26.13 -16.48
N THR A 68 -2.99 -27.35 -15.95
CA THR A 68 -3.95 -28.37 -16.41
C THR A 68 -5.19 -28.47 -15.52
N ASP A 69 -5.12 -27.97 -14.29
CA ASP A 69 -6.27 -27.90 -13.40
C ASP A 69 -7.20 -26.73 -13.79
N SER A 70 -8.43 -27.09 -14.17
CA SER A 70 -9.44 -26.13 -14.59
C SER A 70 -9.80 -25.09 -13.52
N PHE A 71 -9.69 -25.43 -12.24
CA PHE A 71 -10.03 -24.54 -11.14
C PHE A 71 -8.94 -23.49 -10.91
N TYR A 72 -7.66 -23.89 -10.99
CA TYR A 72 -6.54 -22.93 -10.89
C TYR A 72 -6.45 -22.00 -12.09
N LEU A 73 -6.70 -22.51 -13.31
CA LEU A 73 -6.83 -21.66 -14.50
C LEU A 73 -7.98 -20.65 -14.37
N LYS A 74 -9.15 -21.11 -13.91
CA LYS A 74 -10.29 -20.22 -13.64
C LYS A 74 -9.91 -19.14 -12.62
N SER A 75 -9.21 -19.53 -11.55
CA SER A 75 -8.76 -18.60 -10.51
C SER A 75 -7.78 -17.55 -11.05
N LEU A 76 -6.85 -17.95 -11.92
CA LEU A 76 -5.94 -17.03 -12.62
C LEU A 76 -6.71 -16.03 -13.49
N VAL A 77 -7.62 -16.52 -14.33
CA VAL A 77 -8.41 -15.67 -15.23
C VAL A 77 -9.31 -14.72 -14.44
N ASN A 78 -10.01 -15.20 -13.42
CA ASN A 78 -10.85 -14.37 -12.56
C ASN A 78 -10.05 -13.26 -11.87
N SER A 79 -8.85 -13.57 -11.39
CA SER A 79 -7.97 -12.57 -10.73
C SER A 79 -7.49 -11.49 -11.70
N LEU A 80 -7.14 -11.88 -12.93
CA LEU A 80 -6.76 -10.94 -13.98
C LEU A 80 -7.96 -10.07 -14.40
N LEU A 81 -9.13 -10.66 -14.60
CA LEU A 81 -10.36 -9.95 -14.95
C LEU A 81 -10.80 -8.99 -13.84
N LEU A 82 -10.71 -9.40 -12.58
CA LEU A 82 -11.00 -8.54 -11.43
C LEU A 82 -10.04 -7.36 -11.36
N GLY A 83 -8.73 -7.60 -11.53
CA GLY A 83 -7.72 -6.53 -11.55
C GLY A 83 -7.97 -5.52 -12.68
N VAL A 84 -8.22 -5.98 -13.90
CA VAL A 84 -8.54 -5.11 -15.04
C VAL A 84 -9.87 -4.38 -14.84
N GLY A 85 -10.90 -5.08 -14.37
CA GLY A 85 -12.20 -4.49 -14.06
C GLY A 85 -12.09 -3.39 -13.00
N THR A 86 -11.26 -3.59 -11.97
CA THR A 86 -11.03 -2.60 -10.91
C THR A 86 -10.27 -1.39 -11.44
N VAL A 87 -9.26 -1.57 -12.31
CA VAL A 87 -8.60 -0.45 -12.98
C VAL A 87 -9.59 0.37 -13.80
N ILE A 88 -10.45 -0.28 -14.58
CA ILE A 88 -11.44 0.43 -15.42
C ILE A 88 -12.41 1.23 -14.55
N THR A 89 -13.01 0.59 -13.55
CA THR A 89 -14.02 1.21 -12.68
C THR A 89 -13.45 2.31 -11.78
N THR A 90 -12.26 2.11 -11.20
CA THR A 90 -11.55 3.16 -10.47
C THR A 90 -11.14 4.32 -11.38
N SER A 91 -10.83 4.08 -12.66
CA SER A 91 -10.54 5.14 -13.63
C SER A 91 -11.78 5.96 -13.99
N LEU A 92 -12.93 5.30 -14.18
CA LEU A 92 -14.21 5.95 -14.46
C LEU A 92 -14.65 6.89 -13.34
N ILE A 93 -14.26 6.61 -12.09
CA ILE A 93 -14.55 7.49 -10.95
C ILE A 93 -13.39 8.48 -10.73
N GLY A 94 -12.17 7.96 -10.67
CA GLY A 94 -11.00 8.67 -10.20
C GLY A 94 -10.52 9.77 -11.14
N ILE A 95 -10.60 9.56 -12.46
CA ILE A 95 -10.22 10.57 -13.47
C ILE A 95 -11.19 11.78 -13.42
N PRO A 96 -12.53 11.61 -13.49
CA PRO A 96 -13.44 12.73 -13.32
C PRO A 96 -13.28 13.43 -11.97
N PHE A 97 -13.11 12.67 -10.87
CA PHE A 97 -12.91 13.25 -9.54
C PHE A 97 -11.65 14.14 -9.51
N ALA A 98 -10.53 13.66 -10.03
CA ALA A 98 -9.27 14.40 -10.14
C ALA A 98 -9.42 15.66 -11.01
N PHE A 99 -10.03 15.52 -12.18
CA PHE A 99 -10.25 16.61 -13.13
C PHE A 99 -11.08 17.73 -12.51
N LEU A 100 -12.18 17.37 -11.82
CA LEU A 100 -13.05 18.32 -11.13
C LEU A 100 -12.31 19.04 -10.01
N LEU A 101 -11.59 18.30 -9.16
CA LEU A 101 -10.80 18.88 -8.07
C LEU A 101 -9.73 19.85 -8.61
N LEU A 102 -9.07 19.56 -9.72
CA LEU A 102 -7.94 20.35 -10.18
C LEU A 102 -8.35 21.60 -10.97
N ARG A 103 -9.33 21.46 -11.88
CA ARG A 103 -9.63 22.48 -12.89
C ARG A 103 -10.74 23.45 -12.51
N TYR A 104 -11.61 23.11 -11.55
CA TYR A 104 -12.80 23.92 -11.26
C TYR A 104 -12.87 24.41 -9.81
N ASP A 105 -13.53 25.56 -9.65
CA ASP A 105 -13.90 26.10 -8.35
C ASP A 105 -15.39 25.88 -8.03
N PHE A 106 -15.66 25.32 -6.86
CA PHE A 106 -16.99 24.93 -6.40
C PHE A 106 -17.05 24.86 -4.86
N PRO A 107 -18.23 25.03 -4.24
CA PRO A 107 -18.36 25.04 -2.78
C PRO A 107 -17.94 23.71 -2.18
N GLY A 108 -17.21 23.75 -1.06
CA GLY A 108 -16.78 22.54 -0.34
C GLY A 108 -15.63 21.77 -1.02
N ARG A 109 -15.02 22.26 -2.10
CA ARG A 109 -13.90 21.60 -2.81
C ARG A 109 -12.81 21.05 -1.89
N ASN A 110 -12.42 21.83 -0.87
CA ASN A 110 -11.38 21.41 0.08
C ASN A 110 -11.84 20.22 0.94
N LEU A 111 -13.12 20.17 1.30
CA LEU A 111 -13.73 19.05 2.00
C LEU A 111 -13.75 17.80 1.10
N PHE A 112 -14.21 17.92 -0.15
CA PHE A 112 -14.20 16.80 -1.11
C PHE A 112 -12.79 16.26 -1.35
N SER A 113 -11.78 17.14 -1.48
CA SER A 113 -10.38 16.75 -1.63
C SER A 113 -9.82 16.01 -0.41
N TYR A 114 -10.31 16.33 0.79
CA TYR A 114 -9.90 15.64 2.01
C TYR A 114 -10.61 14.29 2.15
N LEU A 115 -11.94 14.29 2.00
CA LEU A 115 -12.77 13.11 2.11
C LEU A 115 -12.48 12.07 1.04
N SER A 116 -12.00 12.46 -0.15
CA SER A 116 -11.63 11.50 -1.20
C SER A 116 -10.47 10.60 -0.80
N ILE A 117 -9.61 11.00 0.14
CA ILE A 117 -8.45 10.20 0.57
C ILE A 117 -8.83 9.24 1.70
N VAL A 118 -9.88 9.56 2.46
CA VAL A 118 -10.33 8.79 3.62
C VAL A 118 -10.60 7.32 3.28
N PRO A 119 -11.34 6.95 2.20
CA PRO A 119 -11.66 5.57 1.88
C PRO A 119 -10.47 4.62 1.87
N MET A 120 -9.29 5.09 1.45
CA MET A 120 -8.06 4.30 1.38
C MET A 120 -7.45 3.99 2.75
N ILE A 121 -7.86 4.68 3.83
CA ILE A 121 -7.36 4.46 5.19
C ILE A 121 -7.96 3.20 5.82
N MET A 122 -9.15 2.79 5.42
CA MET A 122 -9.80 1.63 6.03
C MET A 122 -9.21 0.35 5.44
N PRO A 123 -8.75 -0.61 6.25
CA PRO A 123 -8.26 -1.88 5.71
C PRO A 123 -9.31 -2.56 4.82
N PRO A 124 -8.93 -3.21 3.70
CA PRO A 124 -9.88 -3.89 2.81
C PRO A 124 -10.82 -4.85 3.54
N LEU A 125 -10.26 -5.68 4.45
CA LEU A 125 -11.01 -6.60 5.30
C LEU A 125 -12.09 -5.89 6.13
N VAL A 126 -11.79 -4.73 6.70
CA VAL A 126 -12.75 -3.94 7.48
C VAL A 126 -13.79 -3.31 6.57
N GLY A 127 -13.36 -2.85 5.39
CA GLY A 127 -14.25 -2.28 4.39
C GLY A 127 -15.31 -3.23 3.88
N VAL A 128 -14.92 -4.45 3.51
CA VAL A 128 -15.87 -5.44 3.02
C VAL A 128 -16.90 -5.82 4.10
N MET A 129 -16.51 -5.96 5.36
CA MET A 129 -17.46 -6.25 6.45
C MET A 129 -18.46 -5.12 6.64
N GLY A 130 -17.98 -3.87 6.67
CA GLY A 130 -18.84 -2.68 6.74
C GLY A 130 -19.87 -2.63 5.62
N PHE A 131 -19.44 -2.96 4.39
CA PHE A 131 -20.34 -3.08 3.25
C PHE A 131 -21.36 -4.20 3.42
N VAL A 132 -20.93 -5.39 3.88
CA VAL A 132 -21.83 -6.53 4.09
C VAL A 132 -22.93 -6.20 5.12
N PHE A 133 -22.63 -5.43 6.18
CA PHE A 133 -23.66 -5.03 7.16
C PHE A 133 -24.76 -4.13 6.56
N ILE A 134 -24.40 -3.23 5.64
CA ILE A 134 -25.37 -2.30 5.04
C ILE A 134 -26.02 -2.86 3.77
N MET A 135 -25.21 -3.46 2.89
CA MET A 135 -25.58 -3.88 1.53
C MET A 135 -25.75 -5.40 1.39
N GLY A 136 -25.46 -6.18 2.44
CA GLY A 136 -25.67 -7.62 2.44
C GLY A 136 -27.14 -8.02 2.33
N ARG A 137 -27.40 -9.33 2.20
CA ARG A 137 -28.76 -9.87 1.98
C ARG A 137 -29.68 -9.57 3.17
N ALA A 138 -29.13 -9.60 4.38
CA ALA A 138 -29.80 -9.22 5.62
C ALA A 138 -29.44 -7.80 6.09
N GLY A 139 -28.79 -7.01 5.23
CA GLY A 139 -28.30 -5.68 5.56
C GLY A 139 -29.37 -4.59 5.45
N THR A 140 -29.07 -3.42 6.01
CA THR A 140 -29.96 -2.25 6.09
C THR A 140 -30.74 -1.96 4.82
N VAL A 141 -30.05 -1.91 3.67
CA VAL A 141 -30.67 -1.50 2.41
C VAL A 141 -31.72 -2.52 1.96
N ASN A 142 -31.41 -3.82 2.05
CA ASN A 142 -32.36 -4.86 1.70
C ASN A 142 -33.57 -4.87 2.64
N VAL A 143 -33.35 -4.71 3.95
CA VAL A 143 -34.46 -4.64 4.91
C VAL A 143 -35.37 -3.46 4.61
N ILE A 144 -34.82 -2.27 4.33
CA ILE A 144 -35.63 -1.09 3.96
C ILE A 144 -36.41 -1.34 2.66
N LEU A 145 -35.77 -1.92 1.64
CA LEU A 145 -36.44 -2.23 0.37
C LEU A 145 -37.58 -3.23 0.55
N MET A 146 -37.42 -4.22 1.42
CA MET A 146 -38.43 -5.22 1.69
C MET A 146 -39.59 -4.65 2.53
N ASP A 147 -39.28 -3.91 3.60
CA ASP A 147 -40.28 -3.39 4.54
C ASP A 147 -41.09 -2.22 3.97
N TYR A 148 -40.45 -1.33 3.21
CA TYR A 148 -41.07 -0.07 2.76
C TYR A 148 -41.34 0.01 1.26
N PHE A 149 -40.61 -0.76 0.43
CA PHE A 149 -40.72 -0.70 -1.03
C PHE A 149 -41.30 -1.96 -1.66
N GLY A 150 -41.79 -2.91 -0.85
CA GLY A 150 -42.53 -4.09 -1.30
C GLY A 150 -41.68 -5.16 -2.00
N PHE A 151 -40.36 -5.15 -1.81
CA PHE A 151 -39.49 -6.19 -2.36
C PHE A 151 -39.74 -7.51 -1.61
N THR A 152 -39.98 -8.60 -2.35
CA THR A 152 -40.25 -9.93 -1.75
C THR A 152 -38.98 -10.75 -1.50
N LYS A 153 -37.86 -10.38 -2.12
CA LYS A 153 -36.56 -11.04 -1.99
C LYS A 153 -35.44 -10.00 -1.90
N PRO A 154 -34.37 -10.29 -1.14
CA PRO A 154 -33.23 -9.38 -1.06
C PRO A 154 -32.49 -9.32 -2.40
N VAL A 155 -32.09 -8.11 -2.80
CA VAL A 155 -31.23 -7.85 -3.95
C VAL A 155 -29.78 -8.19 -3.57
N ASN A 156 -29.10 -8.92 -4.46
CA ASN A 156 -27.72 -9.35 -4.21
C ASN A 156 -26.71 -8.27 -4.62
N PHE A 157 -26.44 -7.31 -3.73
CA PHE A 157 -25.44 -6.28 -3.98
C PHE A 157 -24.00 -6.73 -3.75
N MET A 158 -23.76 -7.70 -2.84
CA MET A 158 -22.41 -7.98 -2.31
C MET A 158 -21.85 -9.37 -2.62
N TYR A 159 -22.68 -10.41 -2.78
CA TYR A 159 -22.17 -11.78 -2.86
C TYR A 159 -21.90 -12.16 -4.31
N GLY A 160 -20.63 -12.25 -4.68
CA GLY A 160 -20.20 -12.45 -6.06
C GLY A 160 -18.99 -11.60 -6.40
N ILE A 161 -18.42 -11.82 -7.58
CA ILE A 161 -17.28 -11.04 -8.08
C ILE A 161 -17.60 -9.53 -8.20
N HIS A 162 -18.88 -9.18 -8.43
CA HIS A 162 -19.33 -7.80 -8.50
C HIS A 162 -19.23 -7.09 -7.15
N GLY A 163 -19.47 -7.79 -6.04
CA GLY A 163 -19.32 -7.21 -4.71
C GLY A 163 -17.85 -6.92 -4.39
N VAL A 164 -16.95 -7.85 -4.72
CA VAL A 164 -15.50 -7.62 -4.62
C VAL A 164 -15.10 -6.41 -5.46
N LEU A 165 -15.54 -6.36 -6.72
CA LEU A 165 -15.26 -5.24 -7.63
C LEU A 165 -15.75 -3.90 -7.06
N ILE A 166 -16.96 -3.84 -6.48
CA ILE A 166 -17.51 -2.60 -5.89
C ILE A 166 -16.68 -2.14 -4.69
N VAL A 167 -16.32 -3.07 -3.79
CA VAL A 167 -15.50 -2.75 -2.61
C VAL A 167 -14.13 -2.23 -3.04
N GLU A 168 -13.46 -2.94 -3.95
CA GLU A 168 -12.15 -2.56 -4.47
C GLU A 168 -12.20 -1.23 -5.21
N THR A 169 -13.24 -0.99 -6.02
CA THR A 169 -13.44 0.28 -6.72
C THR A 169 -13.53 1.45 -5.75
N LEU A 170 -14.39 1.34 -4.74
CA LEU A 170 -14.65 2.43 -3.80
C LEU A 170 -13.51 2.62 -2.79
N HIS A 171 -12.73 1.58 -2.53
CA HIS A 171 -11.55 1.65 -1.68
C HIS A 171 -10.32 2.20 -2.42
N LEU A 172 -10.13 1.85 -3.70
CA LEU A 172 -8.91 2.15 -4.48
C LEU A 172 -9.05 3.31 -5.47
N PHE A 173 -10.25 3.85 -5.75
CA PHE A 173 -10.38 5.07 -6.56
C PHE A 173 -9.54 6.26 -6.06
N PRO A 174 -9.28 6.45 -4.74
CA PRO A 174 -8.44 7.55 -4.27
C PRO A 174 -7.00 7.47 -4.82
N LEU A 175 -6.45 6.26 -4.96
CA LEU A 175 -5.11 6.06 -5.55
C LEU A 175 -5.09 6.56 -7.00
N MET A 176 -6.09 6.18 -7.78
CA MET A 176 -6.25 6.65 -9.16
C MET A 176 -6.42 8.17 -9.22
N THR A 177 -7.27 8.76 -8.36
CA THR A 177 -7.44 10.21 -8.26
C THR A 177 -6.12 10.92 -7.95
N LEU A 178 -5.34 10.44 -6.98
CA LEU A 178 -4.07 11.04 -6.59
C LEU A 178 -3.02 10.96 -7.70
N SER A 179 -2.91 9.81 -8.38
CA SER A 179 -1.99 9.64 -9.51
C SER A 179 -2.32 10.57 -10.67
N ILE A 180 -3.61 10.80 -10.94
CA ILE A 180 -4.05 11.72 -11.99
C ILE A 180 -3.88 13.18 -11.58
N VAL A 181 -4.15 13.53 -10.32
CA VAL A 181 -3.90 14.89 -9.79
C VAL A 181 -2.42 15.24 -9.89
N ASP A 182 -1.52 14.34 -9.48
CA ASP A 182 -0.07 14.52 -9.61
C ASP A 182 0.35 14.74 -11.07
N ALA A 183 -0.07 13.85 -11.95
CA ALA A 183 0.28 13.92 -13.37
C ALA A 183 -0.24 15.19 -14.05
N MET A 184 -1.48 15.56 -13.78
CA MET A 184 -2.08 16.78 -14.32
C MET A 184 -1.45 18.05 -13.76
N GLY A 185 -1.02 18.04 -12.49
CA GLY A 185 -0.35 19.17 -11.83
C GLY A 185 0.99 19.56 -12.46
N LYS A 186 1.61 18.64 -13.21
CA LYS A 186 2.89 18.84 -13.91
C LYS A 186 2.70 19.37 -15.34
N ILE A 187 1.47 19.46 -15.85
CA ILE A 187 1.19 19.96 -17.20
C ILE A 187 1.20 21.48 -17.19
N SER A 188 1.99 22.10 -18.07
CA SER A 188 2.03 23.57 -18.20
C SER A 188 0.70 24.13 -18.76
N PRO A 189 0.14 25.20 -18.16
CA PRO A 189 -1.03 25.92 -18.68
C PRO A 189 -0.83 26.43 -20.10
N SER A 190 0.41 26.74 -20.50
CA SER A 190 0.71 27.21 -21.86
C SER A 190 0.35 26.19 -22.94
N LEU A 191 0.36 24.88 -22.62
CA LEU A 191 -0.08 23.85 -23.57
C LEU A 191 -1.60 23.87 -23.76
N ASP A 192 -2.36 24.21 -22.71
CA ASP A 192 -3.80 24.39 -22.82
C ASP A 192 -4.16 25.64 -23.64
N GLU A 193 -3.45 26.75 -23.43
CA GLU A 193 -3.65 28.00 -24.17
C GLU A 193 -3.26 27.88 -25.65
N ALA A 194 -2.14 27.19 -25.93
CA ALA A 194 -1.72 26.90 -27.29
C ALA A 194 -2.74 26.02 -28.01
N ALA A 195 -3.27 24.99 -27.33
CA ALA A 195 -4.31 24.12 -27.87
C ALA A 195 -5.62 24.90 -28.16
N GLU A 196 -6.03 25.79 -27.25
CA GLU A 196 -7.21 26.64 -27.43
C GLU A 196 -7.02 27.63 -28.60
N SER A 197 -5.79 28.13 -28.82
CA SER A 197 -5.44 29.04 -29.92
C SER A 197 -5.54 28.40 -31.31
N VAL A 198 -5.27 27.09 -31.43
CA VAL A 198 -5.44 26.32 -32.67
C VAL A 198 -6.82 25.65 -32.79
N GLY A 199 -7.77 26.01 -31.91
CA GLY A 199 -9.17 25.56 -31.98
C GLY A 199 -9.48 24.26 -31.23
N SER A 200 -8.54 23.67 -30.49
CA SER A 200 -8.82 22.50 -29.63
C SER A 200 -9.48 22.95 -28.32
N ARG A 201 -10.74 22.54 -28.11
CA ARG A 201 -11.58 22.95 -26.97
C ARG A 201 -12.32 21.77 -26.33
N GLY A 202 -12.73 21.92 -25.08
CA GLY A 202 -13.59 20.96 -24.37
C GLY A 202 -12.99 19.54 -24.28
N LEU A 203 -13.79 18.52 -24.61
CA LEU A 203 -13.37 17.11 -24.59
C LEU A 203 -12.25 16.81 -25.60
N ARG A 204 -12.22 17.50 -26.74
CA ARG A 204 -11.16 17.33 -27.73
C ARG A 204 -9.79 17.69 -27.13
N LYS A 205 -9.72 18.81 -26.41
CA LYS A 205 -8.50 19.21 -25.69
C LYS A 205 -8.07 18.20 -24.62
N PHE A 206 -9.04 17.61 -23.92
CA PHE A 206 -8.74 16.55 -22.95
C PHE A 206 -8.06 15.36 -23.63
N TRP A 207 -8.61 14.84 -24.73
CA TRP A 207 -8.05 13.68 -25.43
C TRP A 207 -6.76 13.98 -26.22
N ASP A 208 -6.63 15.18 -26.76
CA ASP A 208 -5.48 15.56 -27.60
C ASP A 208 -4.25 15.94 -26.74
N ILE A 209 -4.46 16.57 -25.57
CA ILE A 209 -3.39 17.17 -24.77
C ILE A 209 -3.33 16.58 -23.36
N THR A 210 -4.42 16.70 -22.60
CA THR A 210 -4.40 16.36 -21.17
C THR A 210 -4.16 14.87 -20.96
N PHE A 211 -4.96 14.00 -21.58
CA PHE A 211 -4.89 12.56 -21.38
C PHE A 211 -3.55 11.95 -21.81
N PRO A 212 -3.00 12.25 -23.02
CA PRO A 212 -1.69 11.78 -23.43
C PRO A 212 -0.56 12.18 -22.47
N LEU A 213 -0.56 13.43 -21.98
CA LEU A 213 0.44 13.93 -21.04
C LEU A 213 0.25 13.35 -19.63
N THR A 214 -0.98 13.01 -19.22
CA THR A 214 -1.22 12.31 -17.95
C THR A 214 -0.97 10.80 -18.02
N THR A 215 -0.75 10.23 -19.21
CA THR A 215 -0.67 8.77 -19.40
C THR A 215 0.40 8.10 -18.52
N PRO A 216 1.61 8.67 -18.31
CA PRO A 216 2.60 8.06 -17.40
C PRO A 216 2.10 7.94 -15.96
N GLY A 217 1.39 8.98 -15.46
CA GLY A 217 0.79 8.96 -14.14
C GLY A 217 -0.43 8.04 -14.05
N TYR A 218 -1.26 8.00 -15.11
CA TYR A 218 -2.35 7.03 -15.22
C TYR A 218 -1.83 5.60 -15.15
N VAL A 219 -0.78 5.25 -15.89
CA VAL A 219 -0.20 3.89 -15.87
C VAL A 219 0.36 3.56 -14.50
N SER A 220 0.97 4.53 -13.81
CA SER A 220 1.45 4.35 -12.44
C SER A 220 0.30 4.07 -11.46
N GLY A 221 -0.79 4.85 -11.54
CA GLY A 221 -2.00 4.64 -10.72
C GLY A 221 -2.72 3.33 -11.04
N ALA A 222 -2.90 3.02 -12.33
CA ALA A 222 -3.51 1.78 -12.80
C ALA A 222 -2.72 0.55 -12.33
N LEU A 223 -1.39 0.60 -12.38
CA LEU A 223 -0.54 -0.47 -11.88
C LEU A 223 -0.74 -0.68 -10.38
N LEU A 224 -0.76 0.39 -9.58
CA LEU A 224 -0.96 0.29 -8.13
C LEU A 224 -2.33 -0.31 -7.80
N VAL A 225 -3.39 0.18 -8.44
CA VAL A 225 -4.75 -0.36 -8.28
C VAL A 225 -4.79 -1.85 -8.66
N PHE A 226 -4.21 -2.20 -9.81
CA PHE A 226 -4.17 -3.58 -10.28
C PHE A 226 -3.45 -4.48 -9.27
N ILE A 227 -2.25 -4.09 -8.83
CA ILE A 227 -1.45 -4.88 -7.89
C ILE A 227 -2.17 -5.10 -6.57
N TRP A 228 -2.81 -4.05 -6.02
CA TRP A 228 -3.53 -4.14 -4.75
C TRP A 228 -4.72 -5.07 -4.86
N THR A 229 -5.54 -4.91 -5.90
CA THR A 229 -6.68 -5.79 -6.18
C THR A 229 -6.22 -7.24 -6.40
N PHE A 230 -5.16 -7.44 -7.20
CA PHE A 230 -4.65 -8.77 -7.54
C PHE A 230 -4.04 -9.50 -6.33
N ALA A 231 -3.58 -8.75 -5.34
CA ALA A 231 -3.03 -9.28 -4.09
C ALA A 231 -4.07 -9.44 -2.97
N ASP A 232 -5.31 -8.95 -3.15
CA ASP A 232 -6.33 -9.05 -2.11
C ASP A 232 -6.97 -10.44 -2.09
N PHE A 233 -6.92 -11.04 -0.91
CA PHE A 233 -7.49 -12.33 -0.60
C PHE A 233 -8.59 -12.21 0.47
N ALA A 234 -8.59 -11.14 1.26
CA ALA A 234 -9.47 -11.00 2.40
C ALA A 234 -10.87 -10.57 1.96
N THR A 235 -10.97 -9.57 1.06
CA THR A 235 -12.26 -9.10 0.52
C THR A 235 -13.06 -10.23 -0.13
N PRO A 236 -12.48 -11.04 -1.03
CA PRO A 236 -13.19 -12.16 -1.64
C PRO A 236 -13.68 -13.20 -0.62
N LEU A 237 -12.83 -13.58 0.33
CA LEU A 237 -13.19 -14.60 1.32
C LEU A 237 -14.38 -14.16 2.20
N VAL A 238 -14.44 -12.88 2.58
CA VAL A 238 -15.56 -12.34 3.36
C VAL A 238 -16.90 -12.46 2.63
N VAL A 239 -16.91 -12.27 1.30
CA VAL A 239 -18.12 -12.40 0.47
C VAL A 239 -18.34 -13.82 -0.06
N GLY A 240 -17.51 -14.79 0.36
CA GLY A 240 -17.63 -16.20 0.00
C GLY A 240 -17.08 -16.55 -1.39
N ILE A 241 -16.11 -15.79 -1.88
CA ILE A 241 -15.42 -16.04 -3.15
C ILE A 241 -14.03 -16.61 -2.86
N ASP A 242 -13.83 -17.85 -3.30
CA ASP A 242 -12.57 -18.58 -3.17
C ASP A 242 -11.83 -18.74 -4.50
N ASP A 243 -12.48 -18.60 -5.66
CA ASP A 243 -11.89 -18.80 -6.98
C ASP A 243 -11.06 -17.60 -7.50
N LEU A 244 -10.21 -17.04 -6.63
CA LEU A 244 -9.20 -16.02 -6.93
C LEU A 244 -7.83 -16.49 -6.41
N LEU A 245 -6.75 -16.15 -7.13
CA LEU A 245 -5.40 -16.65 -6.83
C LEU A 245 -4.92 -16.28 -5.44
N ALA A 246 -5.14 -15.04 -5.00
CA ALA A 246 -4.70 -14.61 -3.68
C ALA A 246 -5.42 -15.39 -2.56
N SER A 247 -6.73 -15.60 -2.69
CA SER A 247 -7.54 -16.45 -1.81
C SER A 247 -7.06 -17.90 -1.80
N GLN A 248 -6.80 -18.46 -2.98
CA GLN A 248 -6.31 -19.83 -3.11
C GLN A 248 -4.90 -20.02 -2.56
N ALA A 249 -4.00 -19.06 -2.76
CA ALA A 249 -2.66 -19.09 -2.15
C ALA A 249 -2.76 -19.20 -0.63
N TYR A 250 -3.66 -18.43 -0.01
CA TYR A 250 -3.89 -18.50 1.42
C TYR A 250 -4.52 -19.84 1.84
N LEU A 251 -5.67 -20.21 1.26
CA LEU A 251 -6.42 -21.42 1.61
C LEU A 251 -5.58 -22.69 1.48
N ASN A 252 -4.84 -22.82 0.38
CA ASN A 252 -3.99 -23.98 0.11
C ASN A 252 -2.85 -24.15 1.12
N ILE A 253 -2.40 -23.06 1.74
CA ILE A 253 -1.35 -23.11 2.77
C ILE A 253 -1.94 -23.42 4.14
N VAL A 254 -3.03 -22.76 4.53
CA VAL A 254 -3.57 -22.88 5.90
C VAL A 254 -4.37 -24.15 6.16
N GLN A 255 -4.83 -24.86 5.12
CA GLN A 255 -5.58 -26.08 5.33
C GLN A 255 -4.70 -27.24 5.85
N PHE A 256 -3.39 -27.25 5.60
CA PHE A 256 -2.38 -28.23 6.07
C PHE A 256 -2.73 -29.75 5.96
N VAL A 257 -3.87 -30.12 5.37
CA VAL A 257 -4.33 -31.50 5.27
C VAL A 257 -3.69 -32.22 4.08
N ASP A 258 -3.43 -31.50 2.98
CA ASP A 258 -2.95 -32.07 1.72
C ASP A 258 -1.64 -31.44 1.26
N ARG A 259 -0.60 -32.29 1.11
CA ARG A 259 0.71 -31.90 0.58
C ARG A 259 0.60 -31.35 -0.85
N ARG A 260 -0.31 -31.86 -1.68
CA ARG A 260 -0.51 -31.32 -3.03
C ARG A 260 -1.04 -29.90 -2.98
N LEU A 261 -2.06 -29.63 -2.16
CA LEU A 261 -2.61 -28.28 -1.98
C LEU A 261 -1.53 -27.32 -1.48
N PHE A 262 -0.79 -27.69 -0.44
CA PHE A 262 0.30 -26.87 0.08
C PHE A 262 1.33 -26.49 -1.00
N LYS A 263 1.70 -27.46 -1.86
CA LYS A 263 2.59 -27.19 -3.00
C LYS A 263 1.97 -26.24 -4.02
N MET A 264 0.68 -26.40 -4.33
CA MET A 264 -0.04 -25.47 -5.20
C MET A 264 -0.09 -24.05 -4.62
N GLY A 265 -0.22 -23.88 -3.30
CA GLY A 265 -0.13 -22.56 -2.65
C GLY A 265 1.22 -21.86 -2.91
N ILE A 266 2.33 -22.62 -2.90
CA ILE A 266 3.67 -22.12 -3.26
C ILE A 266 3.73 -21.73 -4.74
N VAL A 267 3.21 -22.59 -5.63
CA VAL A 267 3.20 -22.32 -7.09
C VAL A 267 2.37 -21.08 -7.42
N ILE A 268 1.16 -20.97 -6.85
CA ILE A 268 0.30 -19.80 -7.02
C ILE A 268 1.05 -18.54 -6.59
N SER A 269 1.72 -18.57 -5.43
CA SER A 269 2.51 -17.44 -4.93
C SER A 269 3.66 -17.06 -5.87
N ALA A 270 4.37 -18.06 -6.41
CA ALA A 270 5.43 -17.84 -7.39
C ALA A 270 4.88 -17.21 -8.67
N ILE A 271 3.74 -17.70 -9.19
CA ILE A 271 3.05 -17.13 -10.36
C ILE A 271 2.63 -15.69 -10.09
N MET A 272 2.01 -15.42 -8.95
CA MET A 272 1.58 -14.06 -8.60
C MET A 272 2.76 -13.08 -8.53
N ILE A 273 3.90 -13.51 -7.99
CA ILE A 273 5.13 -12.70 -7.94
C ILE A 273 5.73 -12.51 -9.34
N LEU A 274 5.75 -13.54 -10.19
CA LEU A 274 6.20 -13.42 -11.58
C LEU A 274 5.35 -12.42 -12.37
N LEU A 275 4.03 -12.49 -12.21
CA LEU A 275 3.10 -11.56 -12.84
C LEU A 275 3.29 -10.13 -12.31
N ALA A 276 3.48 -9.97 -11.00
CA ALA A 276 3.80 -8.67 -10.42
C ALA A 276 5.11 -8.07 -10.98
N ILE A 277 6.17 -8.88 -11.09
CA ILE A 277 7.44 -8.48 -11.72
C ILE A 277 7.21 -8.09 -13.18
N LEU A 278 6.47 -8.91 -13.94
CA LEU A 278 6.17 -8.66 -15.35
C LEU A 278 5.44 -7.33 -15.53
N PHE A 279 4.36 -7.09 -14.78
CA PHE A 279 3.59 -5.85 -14.87
C PHE A 279 4.40 -4.62 -14.47
N LEU A 280 5.25 -4.76 -13.44
CA LEU A 280 6.15 -3.68 -13.04
C LEU A 280 7.19 -3.36 -14.12
N ILE A 281 7.78 -4.37 -14.77
CA ILE A 281 8.73 -4.16 -15.87
C ILE A 281 8.04 -3.48 -17.05
N VAL A 282 6.84 -3.96 -17.44
CA VAL A 282 6.04 -3.37 -18.53
C VAL A 282 5.73 -1.91 -18.23
N ALA A 283 5.27 -1.62 -17.01
CA ALA A 283 4.96 -0.26 -16.59
C ALA A 283 6.20 0.65 -16.54
N LYS A 284 7.31 0.20 -15.93
CA LYS A 284 8.56 0.98 -15.89
C LYS A 284 9.05 1.33 -17.29
N ARG A 285 9.03 0.36 -18.22
CA ARG A 285 9.44 0.61 -19.62
C ARG A 285 8.52 1.61 -20.30
N TYR A 286 7.20 1.46 -20.14
CA TYR A 286 6.23 2.34 -20.77
C TYR A 286 6.29 3.78 -20.22
N VAL A 287 6.44 3.95 -18.90
CA VAL A 287 6.60 5.25 -18.24
C VAL A 287 7.89 5.93 -18.69
N ALA A 288 9.02 5.20 -18.71
CA ALA A 288 10.31 5.76 -19.14
C ALA A 288 10.30 6.25 -20.60
N MET A 289 9.51 5.63 -21.47
CA MET A 289 9.38 6.06 -22.88
C MET A 289 8.54 7.33 -23.05
N LYS A 290 7.72 7.68 -22.06
CA LYS A 290 6.73 8.77 -22.14
C LYS A 290 6.93 9.84 -21.05
N ASP A 291 8.13 9.95 -20.47
CA ASP A 291 8.41 10.98 -19.48
C ASP A 291 8.51 12.36 -20.15
N TYR A 292 7.37 13.04 -20.24
CA TYR A 292 7.24 14.39 -20.80
C TYR A 292 7.32 15.49 -19.73
N SER A 293 7.71 15.16 -18.50
CA SER A 293 7.54 16.06 -17.35
C SER A 293 8.67 17.08 -17.19
N SER A 294 8.29 18.35 -17.04
CA SER A 294 9.11 19.32 -16.32
C SER A 294 9.02 19.00 -14.82
N LEU A 295 10.14 19.03 -14.10
CA LEU A 295 10.18 18.84 -12.63
C LEU A 295 9.43 19.94 -11.83
N SER A 296 8.89 20.95 -12.50
CA SER A 296 8.20 22.07 -11.88
C SER A 296 6.69 21.93 -11.99
N TYR A 297 6.00 22.00 -10.85
CA TYR A 297 4.55 22.10 -10.80
C TYR A 297 4.08 23.43 -11.38
N SER A 298 3.03 23.37 -12.19
CA SER A 298 2.43 24.57 -12.74
C SER A 298 1.29 25.07 -11.85
N MET A 299 1.14 26.39 -11.73
CA MET A 299 -0.06 26.95 -11.11
C MET A 299 -1.22 26.82 -12.11
N ILE A 300 -2.14 25.90 -11.82
CA ILE A 300 -3.34 25.71 -12.63
C ILE A 300 -4.39 26.73 -12.21
N GLU A 301 -4.72 27.65 -13.12
CA GLU A 301 -5.83 28.58 -12.95
C GLU A 301 -7.15 27.80 -12.98
N ARG A 302 -7.98 28.02 -11.96
CA ARG A 302 -9.25 27.31 -11.78
C ARG A 302 -10.36 28.06 -12.50
N LYS A 303 -11.12 27.35 -13.32
CA LYS A 303 -12.27 27.92 -14.02
C LYS A 303 -13.49 27.93 -13.09
N SER A 304 -14.28 28.98 -13.14
CA SER A 304 -15.56 29.04 -12.44
C SER A 304 -16.63 28.29 -13.24
N LEU A 305 -17.51 27.58 -12.53
CA LEU A 305 -18.64 26.87 -13.13
C LEU A 305 -19.92 27.70 -13.06
N SER A 306 -20.85 27.46 -14.00
CA SER A 306 -22.23 27.94 -13.90
C SER A 306 -22.89 27.38 -12.62
N ARG A 307 -23.99 28.01 -12.16
CA ARG A 307 -24.70 27.54 -10.96
C ARG A 307 -25.16 26.08 -11.08
N SER A 308 -25.69 25.69 -12.24
CA SER A 308 -26.06 24.30 -12.53
C SER A 308 -24.85 23.37 -12.57
N GLY A 309 -23.72 23.82 -13.13
CA GLY A 309 -22.47 23.06 -13.13
C GLY A 309 -21.94 22.81 -11.72
N LYS A 310 -21.99 23.82 -10.83
CA LYS A 310 -21.61 23.65 -9.41
C LYS A 310 -22.49 22.62 -8.71
N VAL A 311 -23.80 22.66 -8.93
CA VAL A 311 -24.75 21.68 -8.35
C VAL A 311 -24.44 20.28 -8.88
N GLY A 312 -24.26 20.11 -10.20
CA GLY A 312 -23.95 18.82 -10.80
C GLY A 312 -22.65 18.21 -10.25
N VAL A 313 -21.60 19.02 -10.09
CA VAL A 313 -20.33 18.59 -9.47
C VAL A 313 -20.54 18.16 -8.03
N VAL A 314 -21.23 18.96 -7.22
CA VAL A 314 -21.48 18.61 -5.81
C VAL A 314 -22.30 17.33 -5.70
N VAL A 315 -23.33 17.14 -6.53
CA VAL A 315 -24.14 15.91 -6.54
C VAL A 315 -23.31 14.70 -6.93
N PHE A 316 -22.51 14.79 -8.00
CA PHE A 316 -21.62 13.71 -8.43
C PHE A 316 -20.63 13.32 -7.33
N LEU A 317 -19.88 14.29 -6.80
CA LEU A 317 -18.87 14.03 -5.76
C LEU A 317 -19.50 13.52 -4.48
N SER A 318 -20.65 14.06 -4.08
CA SER A 318 -21.38 13.57 -2.89
C SER A 318 -21.88 12.15 -3.08
N SER A 319 -22.37 11.80 -4.26
CA SER A 319 -22.85 10.43 -4.55
C SER A 319 -21.70 9.42 -4.44
N VAL A 320 -20.55 9.72 -5.04
CA VAL A 320 -19.34 8.88 -4.93
C VAL A 320 -18.90 8.74 -3.48
N LEU A 321 -18.83 9.84 -2.73
CA LEU A 321 -18.41 9.80 -1.33
C LEU A 321 -19.42 9.07 -0.43
N ILE A 322 -20.73 9.26 -0.63
CA ILE A 322 -21.74 8.52 0.13
C ILE A 322 -21.53 7.02 -0.04
N LEU A 323 -21.34 6.55 -1.29
CA LEU A 323 -21.06 5.15 -1.57
C LEU A 323 -19.75 4.68 -0.91
N ALA A 324 -18.68 5.47 -1.01
CA ALA A 324 -17.39 5.14 -0.42
C ALA A 324 -17.39 5.13 1.13
N PHE A 325 -18.33 5.84 1.76
CA PHE A 325 -18.47 5.92 3.22
C PHE A 325 -19.49 4.93 3.82
N ILE A 326 -20.26 4.20 2.99
CA ILE A 326 -21.10 3.07 3.44
C ILE A 326 -20.37 2.13 4.41
N PRO A 327 -19.15 1.64 4.13
CA PRO A 327 -18.51 0.68 5.01
C PRO A 327 -18.11 1.28 6.38
N TYR A 328 -17.77 2.58 6.41
CA TYR A 328 -17.52 3.28 7.67
C TYR A 328 -18.78 3.35 8.52
N LEU A 329 -19.92 3.66 7.90
CA LEU A 329 -21.21 3.65 8.58
C LEU A 329 -21.55 2.25 9.11
N GLY A 330 -21.35 1.21 8.29
CA GLY A 330 -21.56 -0.18 8.69
C GLY A 330 -20.74 -0.58 9.90
N ILE A 331 -19.42 -0.31 9.89
CA ILE A 331 -18.53 -0.64 11.00
C ILE A 331 -18.86 0.15 12.26
N VAL A 332 -19.15 1.45 12.14
CA VAL A 332 -19.57 2.26 13.28
C VAL A 332 -20.84 1.67 13.89
N LEU A 333 -21.90 1.46 13.11
CA LEU A 333 -23.16 0.93 13.62
C LEU A 333 -23.00 -0.47 14.24
N ASP A 334 -22.23 -1.37 13.61
CA ASP A 334 -22.06 -2.74 14.10
C ASP A 334 -21.22 -2.81 15.39
N SER A 335 -20.19 -1.96 15.49
CA SER A 335 -19.29 -1.94 16.66
C SER A 335 -19.98 -1.56 17.97
N PHE A 336 -21.06 -0.76 17.90
CA PHE A 336 -21.90 -0.43 19.05
C PHE A 336 -23.20 -1.25 19.08
N GLY A 337 -23.61 -1.81 17.94
CA GLY A 337 -24.92 -2.37 17.73
C GLY A 337 -25.12 -3.76 18.33
N LYS A 338 -26.31 -4.02 18.87
CA LYS A 338 -26.74 -5.34 19.33
C LYS A 338 -28.10 -5.68 18.75
N GLY A 339 -28.23 -6.90 18.25
CA GLY A 339 -29.45 -7.38 17.60
C GLY A 339 -29.67 -6.78 16.21
N TRP A 340 -28.58 -6.50 15.47
CA TRP A 340 -28.66 -6.00 14.10
C TRP A 340 -28.75 -7.15 13.10
N ALA A 341 -29.90 -7.81 13.07
CA ALA A 341 -30.19 -8.88 12.14
C ALA A 341 -31.64 -8.72 11.66
N LEU A 342 -31.82 -8.62 10.34
CA LEU A 342 -33.14 -8.37 9.72
C LEU A 342 -33.83 -7.09 10.22
N THR A 343 -33.04 -6.10 10.67
CA THR A 343 -33.52 -4.77 11.03
C THR A 343 -32.71 -3.72 10.26
N PRO A 344 -33.30 -2.57 9.89
CA PRO A 344 -32.56 -1.52 9.18
C PRO A 344 -31.35 -1.01 9.97
N ILE A 345 -31.46 -0.93 11.28
CA ILE A 345 -30.43 -0.43 12.20
C ILE A 345 -30.36 -1.34 13.44
N PRO A 346 -29.26 -1.26 14.23
CA PRO A 346 -29.19 -1.98 15.50
C PRO A 346 -30.34 -1.63 16.44
N VAL A 347 -30.89 -2.63 17.12
CA VAL A 347 -32.03 -2.47 18.05
C VAL A 347 -31.58 -1.91 19.40
N LYS A 348 -30.36 -2.25 19.82
CA LYS A 348 -29.75 -1.77 21.06
C LYS A 348 -28.30 -1.35 20.80
N TYR A 349 -27.77 -0.51 21.67
CA TYR A 349 -26.37 -0.09 21.63
C TYR A 349 -25.65 -0.49 22.92
N THR A 350 -24.39 -0.89 22.82
CA THR A 350 -23.56 -1.33 23.94
C THR A 350 -22.08 -1.02 23.69
N LEU A 351 -21.31 -0.92 24.79
CA LEU A 351 -19.84 -0.80 24.76
C LEU A 351 -19.14 -2.13 25.08
N GLN A 352 -19.91 -3.21 25.30
CA GLN A 352 -19.36 -4.51 25.70
C GLN A 352 -18.33 -5.05 24.71
N TYR A 353 -18.51 -4.83 23.40
CA TYR A 353 -17.55 -5.28 22.39
C TYR A 353 -16.21 -4.55 22.51
N PHE A 354 -16.23 -3.24 22.80
CA PHE A 354 -15.01 -2.47 23.10
C PHE A 354 -14.33 -2.94 24.39
N GLN A 355 -15.11 -3.24 25.43
CA GLN A 355 -14.58 -3.82 26.67
C GLN A 355 -13.89 -5.16 26.38
N ARG A 356 -14.51 -6.03 25.59
CA ARG A 356 -13.92 -7.32 25.22
C ARG A 356 -12.60 -7.15 24.47
N VAL A 357 -12.56 -6.31 23.44
CA VAL A 357 -11.36 -6.19 22.59
C VAL A 357 -10.26 -5.31 23.19
N SER A 358 -10.61 -4.37 24.07
CA SER A 358 -9.65 -3.42 24.65
C SER A 358 -9.21 -3.79 26.07
N ILE A 359 -9.98 -4.60 26.80
CA ILE A 359 -9.67 -4.97 28.19
C ILE A 359 -9.44 -6.48 28.31
N GLU A 360 -10.26 -7.32 27.69
CA GLU A 360 -10.12 -8.78 27.80
C GLU A 360 -9.09 -9.34 26.81
N THR A 361 -9.01 -8.78 25.60
CA THR A 361 -8.04 -9.18 24.56
C THR A 361 -7.17 -8.03 24.03
N PRO A 362 -6.55 -7.20 24.90
CA PRO A 362 -5.81 -5.99 24.51
C PRO A 362 -4.58 -6.29 23.63
N LYS A 363 -4.12 -7.55 23.63
CA LYS A 363 -2.94 -7.99 22.88
C LYS A 363 -3.03 -7.64 21.40
N PHE A 364 -4.20 -7.75 20.76
CA PHE A 364 -4.35 -7.36 19.35
C PHE A 364 -3.93 -5.91 19.10
N ILE A 365 -4.36 -5.00 19.97
CA ILE A 365 -4.06 -3.56 19.86
C ILE A 365 -2.59 -3.30 20.20
N LEU A 366 -2.11 -3.85 21.33
CA LEU A 366 -0.75 -3.66 21.81
C LEU A 366 0.29 -4.20 20.82
N ASN A 367 0.09 -5.43 20.32
CA ASN A 367 0.95 -6.05 19.32
C ASN A 367 0.95 -5.24 18.02
N SER A 368 -0.20 -4.71 17.60
CA SER A 368 -0.28 -3.89 16.38
C SER A 368 0.54 -2.61 16.49
N LEU A 369 0.41 -1.89 17.60
CA LEU A 369 1.17 -0.68 17.87
C LEU A 369 2.66 -0.98 18.01
N LEU A 370 3.02 -2.03 18.76
CA LEU A 370 4.40 -2.46 18.96
C LEU A 370 5.06 -2.85 17.63
N TYR A 371 4.45 -3.75 16.87
CA TYR A 371 5.05 -4.26 15.63
C TYR A 371 5.08 -3.21 14.53
N SER A 372 4.03 -2.41 14.39
CA SER A 372 4.05 -1.30 13.43
C SER A 372 5.08 -0.25 13.82
N GLY A 373 5.27 0.01 15.13
CA GLY A 373 6.33 0.88 15.63
C GLY A 373 7.73 0.35 15.29
N ILE A 374 8.01 -0.93 15.56
CA ILE A 374 9.29 -1.57 15.22
C ILE A 374 9.50 -1.57 13.69
N THR A 375 8.47 -1.87 12.91
CA THR A 375 8.49 -1.81 11.45
C THR A 375 8.91 -0.44 10.95
N VAL A 376 8.35 0.64 11.49
CA VAL A 376 8.75 2.00 11.11
C VAL A 376 10.20 2.28 11.46
N MET A 377 10.68 1.82 12.63
CA MET A 377 12.09 1.96 12.99
C MET A 377 12.99 1.24 11.98
N ILE A 378 12.63 0.03 11.54
CA ILE A 378 13.33 -0.69 10.47
C ILE A 378 13.29 0.13 9.16
N CYS A 379 12.13 0.66 8.79
CA CYS A 379 11.97 1.47 7.58
C CYS A 379 12.80 2.76 7.62
N ILE A 380 12.95 3.42 8.77
CA ILE A 380 13.80 4.61 8.93
C ILE A 380 15.27 4.21 8.84
N VAL A 381 15.69 3.21 9.62
CA VAL A 381 17.09 2.77 9.74
C VAL A 381 17.63 2.26 8.40
N ILE A 382 16.81 1.58 7.61
CA ILE A 382 17.23 1.03 6.30
C ILE A 382 16.83 1.95 5.15
N GLY A 383 15.61 2.49 5.17
CA GLY A 383 15.04 3.24 4.05
C GLY A 383 15.61 4.64 3.87
N VAL A 384 15.95 5.35 4.95
CA VAL A 384 16.60 6.67 4.84
C VAL A 384 17.99 6.55 4.20
N PRO A 385 18.86 5.62 4.63
CA PRO A 385 20.12 5.35 3.94
C PRO A 385 19.96 4.93 2.48
N ILE A 386 18.99 4.06 2.14
CA ILE A 386 18.71 3.68 0.74
C ILE A 386 18.38 4.93 -0.09
N ALA A 387 17.47 5.78 0.40
CA ALA A 387 17.09 7.01 -0.29
C ALA A 387 18.29 7.96 -0.47
N TRP A 388 19.16 8.06 0.54
CA TRP A 388 20.38 8.85 0.46
C TRP A 388 21.36 8.29 -0.57
N VAL A 389 21.60 6.97 -0.59
CA VAL A 389 22.44 6.30 -1.61
C VAL A 389 21.89 6.57 -3.00
N MET A 390 20.57 6.43 -3.19
CA MET A 390 19.88 6.70 -4.44
C MET A 390 19.94 8.17 -4.87
N ALA A 391 19.93 9.15 -3.95
CA ALA A 391 19.92 10.56 -4.32
C ALA A 391 21.32 11.19 -4.45
N ARG A 392 22.28 10.73 -3.63
CA ARG A 392 23.56 11.42 -3.42
C ARG A 392 24.79 10.67 -3.94
N THR A 393 24.69 9.37 -4.24
CA THR A 393 25.87 8.57 -4.61
C THR A 393 25.84 8.03 -6.05
N LYS A 394 26.99 7.55 -6.53
CA LYS A 394 27.14 6.78 -7.78
C LYS A 394 27.64 5.36 -7.50
N LEU A 395 27.32 4.81 -6.33
CA LEU A 395 27.79 3.47 -5.93
C LEU A 395 27.22 2.38 -6.86
N PRO A 396 27.99 1.33 -7.17
CA PRO A 396 27.53 0.23 -8.02
C PRO A 396 26.37 -0.50 -7.35
N GLY A 397 25.28 -0.75 -8.08
CA GLY A 397 24.07 -1.37 -7.54
C GLY A 397 22.98 -0.38 -7.10
N ARG A 398 23.20 0.93 -7.23
CA ARG A 398 22.19 1.97 -6.94
C ARG A 398 20.87 1.76 -7.70
N ASP A 399 20.93 1.46 -9.00
CA ASP A 399 19.71 1.28 -9.81
C ASP A 399 19.00 -0.04 -9.48
N LEU A 400 19.76 -1.03 -9.00
CA LEU A 400 19.21 -2.27 -8.46
C LEU A 400 18.47 -1.99 -7.14
N LEU A 401 18.94 -1.07 -6.28
CA LEU A 401 18.19 -0.65 -5.08
C LEU A 401 16.86 0.03 -5.44
N ASP A 402 16.82 0.92 -6.44
CA ASP A 402 15.55 1.49 -6.91
C ASP A 402 14.63 0.40 -7.47
N SER A 403 15.18 -0.53 -8.22
CA SER A 403 14.42 -1.64 -8.81
C SER A 403 13.86 -2.59 -7.75
N LEU A 404 14.66 -2.96 -6.74
CA LEU A 404 14.22 -3.80 -5.62
C LEU A 404 13.18 -3.10 -4.75
N THR A 405 13.39 -1.83 -4.41
CA THR A 405 12.39 -1.07 -3.63
C THR A 405 11.08 -0.91 -4.39
N THR A 406 11.13 -0.72 -5.70
CA THR A 406 9.91 -0.70 -6.53
C THR A 406 9.28 -2.09 -6.61
N LEU A 407 10.08 -3.15 -6.75
CA LEU A 407 9.59 -4.52 -6.76
C LEU A 407 8.83 -4.87 -5.48
N ILE A 408 9.34 -4.48 -4.31
CA ILE A 408 8.68 -4.71 -3.02
C ILE A 408 7.23 -4.19 -3.02
N LEU A 409 6.95 -3.06 -3.66
CA LEU A 409 5.59 -2.51 -3.76
C LEU A 409 4.65 -3.40 -4.56
N ALA A 410 5.18 -4.14 -5.53
CA ALA A 410 4.42 -5.01 -6.40
C ALA A 410 4.18 -6.40 -5.81
N LEU A 411 4.97 -6.81 -4.83
CA LEU A 411 4.89 -8.15 -4.27
C LEU A 411 3.60 -8.34 -3.45
N PRO A 412 2.76 -9.35 -3.80
CA PRO A 412 1.58 -9.68 -3.03
C PRO A 412 1.93 -10.09 -1.60
N GLY A 413 1.08 -9.68 -0.65
CA GLY A 413 1.32 -9.96 0.76
C GLY A 413 1.26 -11.44 1.12
N THR A 414 0.34 -12.19 0.51
CA THR A 414 0.27 -13.66 0.62
C THR A 414 1.55 -14.30 0.08
N GLY A 415 2.01 -13.89 -1.11
CA GLY A 415 3.24 -14.40 -1.71
C GLY A 415 4.50 -14.16 -0.86
N ILE A 416 4.67 -12.97 -0.30
CA ILE A 416 5.77 -12.69 0.64
C ILE A 416 5.62 -13.51 1.94
N GLY A 417 4.40 -13.60 2.48
CA GLY A 417 4.14 -14.39 3.69
C GLY A 417 4.55 -15.85 3.50
N ILE A 418 4.18 -16.45 2.36
CA ILE A 418 4.54 -17.82 1.99
C ILE A 418 6.05 -17.92 1.74
N ALA A 419 6.66 -16.93 1.08
CA ALA A 419 8.12 -16.89 0.89
C ALA A 419 8.87 -16.95 2.24
N TYR A 420 8.44 -16.16 3.23
CA TYR A 420 9.02 -16.17 4.58
C TYR A 420 8.78 -17.49 5.31
N LEU A 421 7.55 -18.02 5.22
CA LEU A 421 7.18 -19.31 5.79
C LEU A 421 8.11 -20.42 5.28
N ARG A 422 8.49 -20.37 4.01
CA ARG A 422 9.40 -21.34 3.38
C ARG A 422 10.87 -21.09 3.71
N ALA A 423 11.28 -19.84 3.67
CA ALA A 423 12.68 -19.43 3.84
C ALA A 423 13.19 -19.62 5.26
N PHE A 424 12.37 -19.29 6.25
CA PHE A 424 12.81 -19.26 7.63
C PHE A 424 12.13 -20.32 8.50
N ARG A 425 11.76 -21.45 7.88
CA ARG A 425 11.25 -22.63 8.59
C ARG A 425 12.31 -23.31 9.44
N GLU A 426 13.56 -23.23 9.02
CA GLU A 426 14.71 -23.75 9.77
C GLU A 426 15.32 -22.61 10.60
N PRO A 427 15.91 -22.91 11.77
CA PRO A 427 16.69 -21.94 12.52
C PRO A 427 17.82 -21.34 11.69
N LEU A 428 17.97 -20.01 11.78
CA LEU A 428 19.14 -19.34 11.21
C LEU A 428 20.40 -19.78 11.96
N PRO A 429 21.59 -19.70 11.33
CA PRO A 429 22.84 -19.91 12.05
C PRO A 429 22.85 -19.07 13.34
N PHE A 430 23.30 -19.66 14.44
CA PHE A 430 23.33 -19.06 15.79
C PHE A 430 21.99 -18.95 16.54
N PHE A 431 20.87 -19.37 15.95
CA PHE A 431 19.57 -19.44 16.63
C PHE A 431 19.14 -20.89 16.81
N GLU A 432 18.50 -21.18 17.95
CA GLU A 432 17.93 -22.51 18.24
C GLU A 432 16.49 -22.66 17.70
N THR A 433 15.79 -21.52 17.56
CA THR A 433 14.41 -21.48 17.08
C THR A 433 14.33 -20.90 15.68
N ALA A 434 13.40 -21.44 14.87
CA ALA A 434 13.12 -20.92 13.54
C ALA A 434 12.56 -19.50 13.62
N LEU A 435 12.92 -18.62 12.68
CA LEU A 435 12.47 -17.23 12.71
C LEU A 435 10.93 -17.15 12.67
N ILE A 436 10.27 -18.03 11.90
CA ILE A 436 8.80 -18.08 11.81
C ILE A 436 8.12 -18.44 13.14
N GLY A 437 8.86 -19.02 14.09
CA GLY A 437 8.38 -19.27 15.46
C GLY A 437 8.65 -18.10 16.42
N MET A 438 9.39 -17.08 15.99
CA MET A 438 9.68 -15.88 16.78
C MET A 438 8.74 -14.74 16.37
N TRP A 439 8.21 -14.02 17.35
CA TRP A 439 7.35 -12.85 17.09
C TRP A 439 8.01 -11.77 16.22
N VAL A 440 9.35 -11.71 16.18
CA VAL A 440 10.15 -10.74 15.42
C VAL A 440 9.99 -10.90 13.91
N VAL A 441 9.53 -12.07 13.42
CA VAL A 441 9.27 -12.27 11.98
C VAL A 441 8.24 -11.29 11.43
N VAL A 442 7.24 -10.92 12.23
CA VAL A 442 6.15 -10.02 11.85
C VAL A 442 6.67 -8.61 11.56
N PRO A 443 7.33 -7.90 12.50
CA PRO A 443 7.87 -6.58 12.20
C PRO A 443 8.96 -6.59 11.10
N LEU A 444 9.69 -7.69 10.91
CA LEU A 444 10.69 -7.83 9.83
C LEU A 444 10.04 -7.89 8.45
N VAL A 445 9.05 -8.78 8.25
CA VAL A 445 8.35 -8.89 6.96
C VAL A 445 7.61 -7.60 6.62
N LEU A 446 7.01 -6.96 7.62
CA LEU A 446 6.38 -5.66 7.46
C LEU A 446 7.42 -4.56 7.17
N GLY A 447 8.58 -4.60 7.83
CA GLY A 447 9.72 -3.71 7.58
C GLY A 447 10.17 -3.74 6.13
N VAL A 448 10.32 -4.95 5.56
CA VAL A 448 10.63 -5.13 4.14
C VAL A 448 9.51 -4.56 3.27
N ARG A 449 8.26 -4.95 3.52
CA ARG A 449 7.11 -4.56 2.68
C ARG A 449 6.78 -3.08 2.71
N ARG A 450 7.06 -2.39 3.81
CA ARG A 450 6.76 -0.96 4.00
C ARG A 450 7.96 -0.05 3.79
N LEU A 451 9.14 -0.63 3.58
CA LEU A 451 10.37 0.09 3.24
C LEU A 451 10.21 1.13 2.12
N PRO A 452 9.53 0.81 0.99
CA PRO A 452 9.55 1.70 -0.17
C PRO A 452 8.86 3.05 0.09
N TYR A 453 7.87 3.11 0.98
CA TYR A 453 7.17 4.36 1.29
C TYR A 453 8.07 5.35 2.03
N THR A 454 8.86 4.87 2.99
CA THR A 454 9.89 5.69 3.66
C THR A 454 11.01 6.08 2.69
N VAL A 455 11.44 5.16 1.81
CA VAL A 455 12.44 5.46 0.78
C VAL A 455 11.96 6.57 -0.16
N ARG A 456 10.74 6.45 -0.71
CA ARG A 456 10.17 7.42 -1.66
C ARG A 456 9.95 8.79 -1.03
N GLY A 457 9.38 8.85 0.17
CA GLY A 457 9.17 10.12 0.90
C GLY A 457 10.49 10.84 1.21
N THR A 458 11.51 10.08 1.63
CA THR A 458 12.85 10.61 1.90
C THR A 458 13.54 11.05 0.60
N PHE A 459 13.45 10.24 -0.45
CA PHE A 459 14.05 10.52 -1.76
C PHE A 459 13.47 11.80 -2.38
N ALA A 460 12.15 11.99 -2.35
CA ALA A 460 11.50 13.18 -2.85
C ALA A 460 12.01 14.46 -2.16
N SER A 461 12.14 14.44 -0.83
CA SER A 461 12.70 15.58 -0.08
C SER A 461 14.18 15.82 -0.40
N LEU A 462 14.97 14.75 -0.61
CA LEU A 462 16.38 14.87 -1.02
C LEU A 462 16.54 15.47 -2.42
N GLN A 463 15.59 15.28 -3.33
CA GLN A 463 15.62 15.92 -4.66
C GLN A 463 15.42 17.43 -4.58
N ILE A 464 14.62 17.90 -3.63
CA ILE A 464 14.36 19.34 -3.42
C ILE A 464 15.56 20.03 -2.76
N VAL A 465 16.24 19.34 -1.83
CA VAL A 465 17.40 19.90 -1.11
C VAL A 465 18.66 19.89 -2.00
N HIS A 466 19.16 21.07 -2.34
CA HIS A 466 20.35 21.22 -3.18
C HIS A 466 21.63 20.68 -2.50
N ARG A 467 22.54 20.08 -3.27
CA ARG A 467 23.78 19.45 -2.74
C ARG A 467 24.75 20.45 -2.12
N SER A 468 24.69 21.71 -2.52
CA SER A 468 25.57 22.78 -2.02
C SER A 468 25.50 22.97 -0.50
N PHE A 469 24.36 22.65 0.15
CA PHE A 469 24.26 22.71 1.61
C PHE A 469 25.18 21.69 2.30
N GLU A 470 25.28 20.49 1.74
CA GLU A 470 26.16 19.42 2.25
C GLU A 470 27.64 19.77 1.97
N GLU A 471 27.94 20.28 0.78
CA GLU A 471 29.28 20.69 0.37
C GLU A 471 29.81 21.89 1.19
N ALA A 472 28.94 22.85 1.52
CA ALA A 472 29.29 23.98 2.37
C ALA A 472 29.65 23.54 3.79
N ALA A 473 28.89 22.62 4.38
CA ALA A 473 29.19 22.06 5.69
C ALA A 473 30.53 21.29 5.69
N GLU A 474 30.80 20.52 4.63
CA GLU A 474 32.06 19.78 4.48
C GLU A 474 33.26 20.71 4.28
N SER A 475 33.08 21.85 3.60
CA SER A 475 34.12 22.86 3.38
C SER A 475 34.58 23.54 4.67
N VAL A 476 33.70 23.69 5.66
CA VAL A 476 34.05 24.20 7.00
C VAL A 476 34.51 23.11 7.97
N GLY A 477 34.72 21.88 7.48
CA GLY A 477 35.34 20.78 8.23
C GLY A 477 34.38 19.72 8.77
N ALA A 478 33.06 19.82 8.53
CA ALA A 478 32.09 18.86 9.04
C ALA A 478 32.31 17.43 8.49
N GLY A 479 32.15 16.43 9.36
CA GLY A 479 32.11 15.00 9.01
C GLY A 479 30.86 14.64 8.23
N LYS A 480 30.90 13.63 7.34
CA LYS A 480 29.70 13.10 6.66
C LYS A 480 28.54 12.80 7.63
N PRO A 481 28.75 12.18 8.81
CA PRO A 481 27.67 11.98 9.79
C PRO A 481 27.16 13.28 10.42
N ALA A 482 28.06 14.25 10.66
CA ALA A 482 27.69 15.56 11.20
C ALA A 482 26.91 16.39 10.15
N THR A 483 27.40 16.45 8.91
CA THR A 483 26.69 17.04 7.76
C THR A 483 25.30 16.42 7.60
N PHE A 484 25.19 15.09 7.66
CA PHE A 484 23.89 14.43 7.56
C PHE A 484 22.97 14.79 8.72
N ARG A 485 23.45 14.70 9.98
CA ARG A 485 22.61 14.93 11.17
C ARG A 485 22.21 16.39 11.34
N ASP A 486 23.12 17.32 11.07
CA ASP A 486 22.97 18.73 11.42
C ASP A 486 22.47 19.56 10.23
N VAL A 487 22.62 19.09 8.99
CA VAL A 487 22.20 19.81 7.76
C VAL A 487 21.16 19.01 6.97
N THR A 488 21.50 17.80 6.51
CA THR A 488 20.61 17.06 5.60
C THR A 488 19.32 16.64 6.29
N LEU A 489 19.41 15.96 7.44
CA LEU A 489 18.27 15.41 8.17
C LEU A 489 17.26 16.48 8.59
N PRO A 490 17.66 17.66 9.14
CA PRO A 490 16.73 18.74 9.45
C PRO A 490 16.11 19.40 8.22
N LEU A 491 16.68 19.26 7.02
CA LEU A 491 16.07 19.75 5.79
C LEU A 491 15.09 18.73 5.19
N ILE A 492 15.33 17.43 5.38
CA ILE A 492 14.49 16.35 4.81
C ILE A 492 13.52 15.71 5.81
N TRP A 493 13.52 16.10 7.10
CA TRP A 493 12.78 15.39 8.16
C TRP A 493 11.30 15.25 7.86
N LYS A 494 10.69 16.23 7.18
CA LYS A 494 9.27 16.17 6.79
C LYS A 494 9.01 15.02 5.83
N GLY A 495 9.86 14.82 4.82
CA GLY A 495 9.76 13.68 3.90
C GLY A 495 9.96 12.34 4.59
N VAL A 496 10.94 12.28 5.51
CA VAL A 496 11.17 11.07 6.34
C VAL A 496 9.93 10.77 7.17
N LEU A 497 9.39 11.76 7.88
CA LEU A 497 8.22 11.58 8.75
C LEU A 497 6.99 11.14 7.94
N VAL A 498 6.70 11.80 6.82
CA VAL A 498 5.54 11.46 5.98
C VAL A 498 5.65 10.02 5.46
N GLY A 499 6.81 9.67 4.89
CA GLY A 499 7.05 8.31 4.40
C GLY A 499 6.96 7.27 5.53
N SER A 500 7.47 7.60 6.72
CA SER A 500 7.45 6.72 7.89
C SER A 500 6.05 6.55 8.49
N LEU A 501 5.26 7.62 8.59
CA LEU A 501 3.86 7.54 9.03
C LEU A 501 3.00 6.79 8.03
N TYR A 502 3.29 6.90 6.73
CA TYR A 502 2.61 6.08 5.73
C TYR A 502 2.99 4.60 5.84
N SER A 503 4.29 4.29 6.05
CA SER A 503 4.75 2.94 6.39
C SER A 503 4.05 2.40 7.65
N PHE A 504 3.83 3.24 8.67
CA PHE A 504 3.13 2.89 9.91
C PHE A 504 1.66 2.53 9.65
N ILE A 505 0.92 3.41 8.96
CA ILE A 505 -0.50 3.22 8.63
C ILE A 505 -0.68 1.90 7.87
N LEU A 506 0.15 1.67 6.85
CA LEU A 506 0.06 0.44 6.06
C LEU A 506 0.55 -0.79 6.83
N ALA A 507 1.49 -0.67 7.77
CA ALA A 507 1.88 -1.78 8.64
C ALA A 507 0.74 -2.19 9.58
N LEU A 508 0.04 -1.22 10.18
CA LEU A 508 -1.09 -1.45 11.09
C LEU A 508 -2.23 -2.23 10.45
N GLN A 509 -2.43 -2.04 9.14
CA GLN A 509 -3.56 -2.57 8.39
C GLN A 509 -3.23 -3.86 7.64
N GLU A 510 -1.97 -4.31 7.69
CA GLU A 510 -1.53 -5.45 6.91
C GLU A 510 -2.07 -6.75 7.51
N ALA A 511 -2.84 -7.49 6.69
CA ALA A 511 -3.42 -8.77 7.08
C ALA A 511 -2.75 -9.97 6.39
N SER A 512 -2.32 -9.82 5.13
CA SER A 512 -1.99 -10.95 4.27
C SER A 512 -0.74 -11.71 4.71
N ALA A 513 0.36 -10.99 4.93
CA ALA A 513 1.59 -11.62 5.40
C ALA A 513 1.48 -12.02 6.88
N THR A 514 0.79 -11.22 7.68
CA THR A 514 0.68 -11.43 9.13
C THR A 514 -0.17 -12.65 9.46
N LEU A 515 -1.26 -12.91 8.73
CA LEU A 515 -2.11 -14.09 8.95
C LEU A 515 -1.37 -15.42 8.70
N LEU A 516 -0.38 -15.42 7.81
CA LEU A 516 0.43 -16.61 7.51
C LEU A 516 1.62 -16.81 8.46
N LEU A 517 2.11 -15.71 9.04
CA LEU A 517 3.31 -15.69 9.89
C LEU A 517 2.99 -15.43 11.36
N VAL A 518 1.71 -15.45 11.73
CA VAL A 518 1.30 -15.12 13.08
C VAL A 518 1.79 -16.19 14.05
N VAL A 519 2.39 -15.73 15.15
CA VAL A 519 2.78 -16.58 16.28
C VAL A 519 1.69 -16.47 17.34
N PRO A 520 1.24 -17.58 17.96
CA PRO A 520 0.22 -17.54 19.00
C PRO A 520 0.54 -16.55 20.13
N GLY A 521 -0.42 -15.69 20.47
CA GLY A 521 -0.26 -14.61 21.46
C GLY A 521 0.37 -13.31 20.92
N HIS A 522 0.81 -13.33 19.66
CA HIS A 522 1.44 -12.22 18.93
C HIS A 522 0.59 -11.76 17.74
N GLU A 523 -0.72 -11.96 17.80
CA GLU A 523 -1.65 -11.56 16.76
C GLU A 523 -1.81 -10.03 16.71
N MET A 524 -1.84 -9.46 15.50
CA MET A 524 -2.20 -8.05 15.26
C MET A 524 -3.71 -7.89 15.07
N MET A 525 -4.21 -6.64 15.10
CA MET A 525 -5.61 -6.29 14.91
C MET A 525 -6.19 -6.88 13.62
N PRO A 526 -5.53 -6.81 12.44
CA PRO A 526 -6.09 -7.43 11.24
C PRO A 526 -6.31 -8.94 11.37
N VAL A 527 -5.42 -9.64 12.08
CA VAL A 527 -5.57 -11.08 12.40
C VAL A 527 -6.73 -11.29 13.37
N GLY A 528 -6.84 -10.49 14.42
CA GLY A 528 -7.95 -10.54 15.38
C GLY A 528 -9.30 -10.28 14.72
N ILE A 529 -9.38 -9.28 13.85
CA ILE A 529 -10.57 -8.95 13.05
C ILE A 529 -10.98 -10.14 12.20
N PHE A 530 -10.03 -10.74 11.48
CA PHE A 530 -10.28 -11.93 10.66
C PHE A 530 -10.79 -13.10 11.51
N ASN A 531 -10.13 -13.39 12.63
CA ASN A 531 -10.49 -14.51 13.52
C ASN A 531 -11.87 -14.31 14.17
N PHE A 532 -12.19 -13.10 14.63
CA PHE A 532 -13.51 -12.80 15.19
C PHE A 532 -14.61 -12.91 14.13
N TYR A 533 -14.37 -12.40 12.92
CA TYR A 533 -15.32 -12.50 11.82
C TYR A 533 -15.58 -13.97 11.44
N MET A 534 -14.53 -14.74 11.20
CA MET A 534 -14.64 -16.16 10.86
C MET A 534 -15.22 -17.00 12.01
N GLY A 535 -15.01 -16.59 13.26
CA GLY A 535 -15.60 -17.19 14.46
C GLY A 535 -17.05 -16.75 14.75
N GLY A 536 -17.66 -15.92 13.90
CA GLY A 536 -19.04 -15.43 14.06
C GLY A 536 -19.22 -14.30 15.09
N SER A 537 -18.14 -13.81 15.69
CA SER A 537 -18.12 -12.68 16.63
C SER A 537 -17.96 -11.35 15.87
N VAL A 538 -18.91 -11.06 14.99
CA VAL A 538 -18.81 -9.96 14.00
C VAL A 538 -18.75 -8.58 14.66
N ASN A 539 -19.42 -8.38 15.79
CA ASN A 539 -19.41 -7.12 16.52
C ASN A 539 -18.05 -6.81 17.17
N GLU A 540 -17.37 -7.83 17.70
CA GLU A 540 -15.97 -7.71 18.16
C GLU A 540 -15.02 -7.39 17.00
N ALA A 541 -15.22 -8.01 15.83
CA ALA A 541 -14.46 -7.69 14.63
C ALA A 541 -14.69 -6.23 14.19
N ALA A 542 -15.93 -5.74 14.23
CA ALA A 542 -16.26 -4.35 13.93
C ALA A 542 -15.68 -3.38 14.97
N ALA A 543 -15.67 -3.72 16.26
CA ALA A 543 -15.07 -2.91 17.31
C ALA A 543 -13.55 -2.74 17.11
N LEU A 544 -12.82 -3.84 16.84
CA LEU A 544 -11.40 -3.75 16.45
C LEU A 544 -11.21 -2.98 15.14
N GLY A 545 -12.08 -3.20 14.17
CA GLY A 545 -12.08 -2.47 12.90
C GLY A 545 -12.23 -0.96 13.08
N LEU A 546 -13.13 -0.52 13.97
CA LEU A 546 -13.31 0.89 14.28
C LEU A 546 -12.07 1.48 14.96
N ILE A 547 -11.47 0.78 15.94
CA ILE A 547 -10.23 1.21 16.59
C ILE A 547 -9.12 1.40 15.55
N LEU A 548 -8.97 0.45 14.62
CA LEU A 548 -7.99 0.52 13.54
C LEU A 548 -8.24 1.70 12.59
N ILE A 549 -9.50 1.96 12.22
CA ILE A 549 -9.90 3.15 11.42
C ILE A 549 -9.53 4.45 12.15
N VAL A 550 -9.86 4.56 13.44
CA VAL A 550 -9.59 5.77 14.25
C VAL A 550 -8.09 6.02 14.37
N LEU A 551 -7.29 4.98 14.59
CA LEU A 551 -5.83 5.08 14.62
C LEU A 551 -5.28 5.55 13.26
N GLY A 552 -5.72 4.94 12.15
CA GLY A 552 -5.31 5.34 10.80
C GLY A 552 -5.69 6.78 10.48
N ALA A 553 -6.92 7.19 10.80
CA ALA A 553 -7.40 8.55 10.60
C ALA A 553 -6.62 9.57 11.43
N THR A 554 -6.27 9.23 12.68
CA THR A 554 -5.44 10.07 13.56
C THR A 554 -4.05 10.27 12.99
N CYS A 555 -3.42 9.21 12.48
CA CYS A 555 -2.13 9.31 11.80
C CYS A 555 -2.20 10.18 10.54
N LEU A 556 -3.24 10.02 9.70
CA LEU A 556 -3.40 10.86 8.51
C LEU A 556 -3.65 12.32 8.87
N PHE A 557 -4.44 12.59 9.92
CA PHE A 557 -4.64 13.94 10.43
C PHE A 557 -3.31 14.56 10.89
N ALA A 558 -2.47 13.79 11.61
CA ALA A 558 -1.15 14.23 12.02
C ALA A 558 -0.24 14.54 10.82
N ILE A 559 -0.23 13.69 9.78
CA ILE A 559 0.49 13.94 8.52
C ILE A 559 0.07 15.29 7.93
N ASN A 560 -1.23 15.49 7.70
CA ASN A 560 -1.75 16.71 7.08
C ASN A 560 -1.43 17.98 7.89
N LYS A 561 -1.46 17.89 9.22
CA LYS A 561 -1.12 19.02 10.10
C LYS A 561 0.36 19.38 10.03
N ILE A 562 1.25 18.40 9.90
CA ILE A 562 2.70 18.60 9.92
C ILE A 562 3.25 19.03 8.56
N THR A 563 2.71 18.49 7.46
CA THR A 563 3.16 18.85 6.11
C THR A 563 2.74 20.25 5.71
N GLY A 564 1.66 20.79 6.30
CA GLY A 564 1.04 22.05 5.83
C GLY A 564 0.50 21.96 4.39
N ALA A 565 0.59 20.76 3.79
CA ALA A 565 0.20 20.46 2.43
C ALA A 565 -0.95 19.45 2.49
N ARG A 566 -2.01 19.72 1.74
CA ARG A 566 -3.08 18.76 1.51
C ARG A 566 -2.47 17.54 0.81
N ALA A 567 -2.78 16.34 1.29
CA ALA A 567 -2.14 15.06 0.97
C ALA A 567 -1.90 14.70 -0.52
N GLY A 568 -2.33 15.51 -1.49
CA GLY A 568 -1.94 15.42 -2.89
C GLY A 568 -0.43 15.61 -3.16
N GLY A 569 0.30 16.32 -2.30
CA GLY A 569 1.77 16.48 -2.43
C GLY A 569 2.60 15.34 -1.82
N VAL A 570 1.96 14.29 -1.28
CA VAL A 570 2.67 13.15 -0.65
C VAL A 570 3.13 12.11 -1.68
N PHE A 571 2.47 12.08 -2.85
CA PHE A 571 2.79 11.19 -3.96
C PHE A 571 3.47 11.89 -5.15
N GLY A 572 3.90 13.14 -4.97
CA GLY A 572 4.57 13.93 -6.00
C GLY A 572 5.29 15.16 -5.47
#